data_AF-J3DC21-F1
#
_entry.id   AF-J3DC21-F1
#
_cell.length_a   1.000
_cell.length_b   1.000
_cell.length_c   1.000
_cell.angle_alpha   90.00
_cell.angle_beta   90.00
_cell.angle_gamma   90.00
#
_symmetry.space_group_name_H-M   'P 1'
#
loop_
_entity.id
_entity.type
_entity.pdbx_description
1 polymer ?
#
loop_
_entity_poly.entity_id
_entity_poly.type
_entity_poly.pdbx_seq_one_letter_code
_entity_poly.pdbx_strand_id
1 'polypeptide(L)'
;MEDQLVYFDLCGALSDIFVDNEVDLKYISSIAKKFPVATVEEIFFEWVAPVCYTNLLTPAPSIWSGFDKKSLWIDICEYKSKKGFAAKCKHKMLVSILKIAYKKEWLSLKYEILQR
;
A
#
# COMPACT_ATOMS: atom_id res chain seq x y z
N MET A 1 -14.37 14.43 5.10
CA MET A 1 -13.02 14.67 4.53
C MET A 1 -11.93 14.32 5.55
N GLU A 2 -12.18 14.52 6.85
CA GLU A 2 -11.27 14.17 7.95
C GLU A 2 -11.00 12.66 8.10
N ASP A 3 -12.00 11.79 7.94
CA ASP A 3 -11.83 10.32 8.06
C ASP A 3 -10.88 9.71 7.01
N GLN A 4 -10.66 10.41 5.88
CA GLN A 4 -9.78 9.95 4.82
C GLN A 4 -8.30 10.24 5.12
N LEU A 5 -8.00 11.32 5.83
CA LEU A 5 -6.62 11.65 6.21
C LEU A 5 -6.07 10.73 7.31
N VAL A 6 -6.94 10.05 8.06
CA VAL A 6 -6.54 9.08 9.09
C VAL A 6 -5.60 8.00 8.55
N TYR A 7 -5.79 7.60 7.29
CA TYR A 7 -4.97 6.58 6.64
C TYR A 7 -3.83 7.15 5.79
N PHE A 8 -3.69 8.48 5.70
CA PHE A 8 -2.68 9.12 4.84
C PHE A 8 -1.26 8.67 5.21
N ASP A 9 -0.92 8.75 6.50
CA ASP A 9 0.40 8.31 6.98
C ASP A 9 0.59 6.80 6.89
N LEU A 10 -0.49 6.02 7.07
CA LEU A 10 -0.46 4.57 6.92
C LEU A 10 -0.18 4.17 5.46
N CYS A 11 -0.87 4.78 4.50
CA CYS A 11 -0.67 4.52 3.08
C CYS A 11 0.75 4.88 2.64
N GLY A 12 1.27 6.03 3.10
CA GLY A 12 2.66 6.41 2.87
C GLY A 12 3.65 5.37 3.41
N ALA A 13 3.52 5.00 4.68
CA ALA A 13 4.41 4.02 5.29
C ALA A 13 4.35 2.64 4.60
N LEU A 14 3.15 2.18 4.24
CA LEU A 14 2.97 0.91 3.54
C LEU A 14 3.57 0.92 2.12
N SER A 15 3.66 2.09 1.48
CA SER A 15 4.24 2.21 0.13
C SER A 15 5.76 1.98 0.11
N ASP A 16 6.43 2.18 1.25
CA ASP A 16 7.88 1.97 1.38
C ASP A 16 8.28 0.51 1.12
N ILE A 17 7.34 -0.44 1.28
CA ILE A 17 7.53 -1.87 0.94
C ILE A 17 7.78 -2.09 -0.56
N PHE A 18 7.34 -1.17 -1.42
CA PHE A 18 7.45 -1.27 -2.87
C PHE A 18 8.67 -0.53 -3.43
N VAL A 19 9.48 0.11 -2.58
CA VAL A 19 10.72 0.76 -2.98
C VAL A 19 11.83 -0.29 -3.04
N ASP A 20 12.67 -0.24 -4.08
CA ASP A 20 13.80 -1.16 -4.27
C ASP A 20 14.99 -0.83 -3.35
N ASN A 21 14.73 -0.80 -2.04
CA ASN A 21 15.68 -0.54 -0.96
C ASN A 21 15.38 -1.48 0.22
N GLU A 22 16.25 -1.50 1.23
CA GLU A 22 15.96 -2.21 2.48
C GLU A 22 14.70 -1.64 3.13
N VAL A 23 13.72 -2.52 3.39
CA VAL A 23 12.42 -2.13 3.96
C VAL A 23 12.56 -1.95 5.48
N ASP A 24 12.36 -0.72 5.97
CA ASP A 24 12.31 -0.43 7.41
C ASP A 24 10.97 -0.86 8.03
N LEU A 25 10.82 -2.15 8.27
CA LEU A 25 9.62 -2.73 8.88
C LEU A 25 9.36 -2.21 10.30
N LYS A 26 10.38 -1.73 11.02
CA LYS A 26 10.21 -1.16 12.37
C LYS A 26 9.53 0.20 12.29
N TYR A 27 9.97 1.06 11.38
CA TYR A 27 9.31 2.32 11.10
C TYR A 27 7.87 2.10 10.64
N ILE A 28 7.65 1.22 9.65
CA ILE A 28 6.32 0.96 9.10
C ILE A 28 5.39 0.40 10.18
N SER A 29 5.85 -0.56 10.98
CA SER A 29 5.05 -1.14 12.07
C SER A 29 4.73 -0.12 13.18
N SER A 30 5.62 0.83 13.48
CA SER A 30 5.35 1.90 14.47
C SER A 30 4.12 2.76 14.11
N ILE A 31 3.84 2.91 12.81
CA ILE A 31 2.66 3.60 12.30
C ILE A 31 1.48 2.63 12.23
N ALA A 32 1.69 1.44 11.67
CA ALA A 32 0.63 0.46 11.45
C ALA A 32 0.01 -0.09 12.75
N LYS A 33 0.77 -0.18 13.85
CA LYS A 33 0.29 -0.62 15.18
C LYS A 33 -0.83 0.24 15.76
N LYS A 34 -1.03 1.46 15.25
CA LYS A 34 -2.15 2.35 15.64
C LYS A 34 -3.50 1.88 15.11
N PHE A 35 -3.51 0.89 14.21
CA PHE A 35 -4.70 0.36 13.53
C PHE A 35 -4.87 -1.14 13.77
N PRO A 36 -6.11 -1.68 13.66
CA PRO A 36 -6.32 -3.12 13.65
C PRO A 36 -5.55 -3.77 12.48
N VAL A 37 -4.88 -4.92 12.73
CA VAL A 37 -4.13 -5.66 11.71
C VAL A 37 -4.97 -5.95 10.46
N ALA A 38 -6.25 -6.29 10.64
CA ALA A 38 -7.16 -6.54 9.51
C ALA A 38 -7.36 -5.29 8.64
N THR A 39 -7.46 -4.10 9.24
CA THR A 39 -7.56 -2.82 8.52
C THR A 39 -6.25 -2.50 7.79
N VAL A 40 -5.09 -2.77 8.40
CA VAL A 40 -3.79 -2.62 7.74
C VAL A 40 -3.67 -3.55 6.54
N GLU A 41 -4.10 -4.81 6.68
CA GLU A 41 -4.10 -5.80 5.60
C GLU A 41 -4.97 -5.35 4.42
N GLU A 42 -6.18 -4.88 4.71
CA GLU A 42 -7.09 -4.34 3.71
C GLU A 42 -6.47 -3.14 2.98
N ILE A 43 -5.93 -2.17 3.72
CA ILE A 43 -5.32 -0.98 3.11
C ILE A 43 -4.09 -1.35 2.28
N PHE A 44 -3.24 -2.25 2.78
CA PHE A 44 -2.06 -2.72 2.06
C PHE A 44 -2.44 -3.34 0.72
N PHE A 45 -3.34 -4.33 0.71
CA PHE A 45 -3.64 -5.08 -0.51
C PHE A 45 -4.67 -4.42 -1.42
N GLU A 46 -5.67 -3.73 -0.87
CA GLU A 46 -6.79 -3.19 -1.65
C GLU A 46 -6.52 -1.74 -2.10
N TRP A 47 -5.66 -0.97 -1.40
CA TRP A 47 -5.43 0.45 -1.71
C TRP A 47 -4.00 0.71 -2.19
N VAL A 48 -2.99 0.35 -1.39
CA VAL A 48 -1.60 0.73 -1.63
C VAL A 48 -0.96 -0.12 -2.72
N ALA A 49 -1.02 -1.45 -2.58
CA ALA A 49 -0.37 -2.37 -3.50
C ALA A 49 -0.82 -2.22 -4.96
N PRO A 50 -2.12 -2.04 -5.28
CA PRO A 50 -2.55 -1.87 -6.66
C PRO A 50 -1.99 -0.62 -7.34
N VAL A 51 -1.82 0.47 -6.57
CA VAL A 51 -1.26 1.73 -7.07
C VAL A 51 0.27 1.64 -7.20
N CYS A 52 0.94 1.19 -6.14
CA CYS A 52 2.40 1.11 -6.11
C CYS A 52 2.93 0.11 -7.15
N TYR A 53 2.29 -1.06 -7.26
CA TYR A 53 2.66 -2.07 -8.26
C TYR A 53 2.52 -1.54 -9.69
N THR A 54 1.47 -0.78 -10.01
CA THR A 54 1.34 -0.20 -11.35
C THR A 54 2.36 0.87 -11.63
N ASN A 55 2.77 1.65 -10.62
CA ASN A 55 3.81 2.67 -10.76
C ASN A 55 5.19 2.04 -11.04
N LEU A 56 5.48 0.86 -10.48
CA LEU A 56 6.70 0.10 -10.82
C LEU A 56 6.79 -0.33 -12.29
N LEU A 57 5.67 -0.36 -13.02
CA LEU A 57 5.63 -0.67 -14.45
C LEU A 57 5.85 0.57 -15.33
N THR A 58 5.98 1.75 -14.73
CA THR A 58 6.25 3.00 -15.45
C THR A 58 7.74 3.32 -15.45
N PRO A 59 8.27 4.02 -16.47
CA PRO A 59 9.67 4.41 -16.49
C PRO A 59 10.04 5.22 -15.24
N ALA A 60 11.02 4.74 -14.49
CA ALA A 60 11.48 5.42 -13.29
C ALA A 60 12.09 6.79 -13.66
N PRO A 61 11.90 7.82 -12.81
CA PRO A 61 12.60 9.09 -12.97
C PRO A 61 14.13 8.88 -12.82
N SER A 62 14.90 9.82 -13.37
CA SER A 62 16.37 9.81 -13.32
C SER A 62 16.92 9.84 -11.89
N ILE A 63 16.15 10.39 -10.94
CA ILE A 63 16.41 10.33 -9.50
C ILE A 63 15.14 9.75 -8.84
N TRP A 64 15.26 8.57 -8.24
CA TRP A 64 14.17 7.92 -7.50
C TRP A 64 14.41 8.02 -5.99
N SER A 65 13.48 8.67 -5.28
CA SER A 65 13.53 8.86 -3.83
C SER A 65 12.39 8.16 -3.09
N GLY A 66 11.71 7.21 -3.75
CA GLY A 66 10.49 6.58 -3.24
C GLY A 66 9.22 7.36 -3.60
N PHE A 67 8.10 6.98 -2.97
CA PHE A 67 6.79 7.56 -3.24
C PHE A 67 6.58 8.88 -2.51
N ASP A 68 6.15 9.93 -3.22
CA ASP A 68 5.60 11.12 -2.57
C ASP A 68 4.23 10.80 -1.96
N LYS A 69 4.06 11.07 -0.66
CA LYS A 69 2.83 10.72 0.07
C LYS A 69 1.59 11.43 -0.49
N LYS A 70 1.70 12.67 -0.95
CA LYS A 70 0.56 13.43 -1.47
C LYS A 70 0.12 12.89 -2.83
N SER A 71 1.06 12.69 -3.74
CA SER A 71 0.81 12.08 -5.04
C SER A 71 0.24 10.67 -4.89
N LEU A 72 0.86 9.83 -4.05
CA LEU A 72 0.36 8.49 -3.76
C LEU A 72 -1.09 8.52 -3.24
N TRP A 73 -1.39 9.44 -2.32
CA TRP A 73 -2.74 9.56 -1.79
C TRP A 73 -3.77 9.93 -2.86
N ILE A 74 -3.43 10.87 -3.74
CA ILE A 74 -4.27 11.25 -4.89
C ILE A 74 -4.49 10.02 -5.79
N ASP A 75 -3.44 9.29 -6.13
CA ASP A 75 -3.52 8.08 -6.97
C ASP A 75 -4.42 7.01 -6.33
N ILE A 76 -4.34 6.82 -5.01
CA ILE A 76 -5.22 5.91 -4.25
C ILE A 76 -6.68 6.38 -4.32
N CYS A 77 -6.93 7.67 -4.10
CA CYS A 77 -8.28 8.23 -4.20
C CYS A 77 -8.86 8.06 -5.61
N GLU A 78 -8.07 8.34 -6.64
CA GLU A 78 -8.46 8.15 -8.03
C GLU A 78 -8.71 6.68 -8.36
N TYR A 79 -7.83 5.78 -7.93
CA TYR A 79 -7.99 4.34 -8.11
C TYR A 79 -9.31 3.84 -7.51
N LYS A 80 -9.62 4.25 -6.27
CA LYS A 80 -10.86 3.88 -5.57
C LYS A 80 -12.11 4.51 -6.16
N SER A 81 -11.98 5.66 -6.82
CA SER A 81 -13.10 6.34 -7.47
C SER A 81 -13.62 5.59 -8.70
N LYS A 82 -12.82 4.66 -9.26
CA LYS A 82 -13.19 3.87 -10.45
C LYS A 82 -14.36 2.94 -10.13
N LYS A 83 -15.51 3.19 -10.75
CA LYS A 83 -16.74 2.42 -10.60
C LYS A 83 -17.03 1.61 -11.87
N GLY A 84 -17.58 0.41 -11.71
CA GLY A 84 -18.01 -0.44 -12.81
C GLY A 84 -17.70 -1.92 -12.57
N PHE A 85 -18.43 -2.81 -13.24
CA PHE A 85 -18.25 -4.26 -13.09
C PHE A 85 -16.86 -4.71 -13.57
N ALA A 86 -16.42 -4.25 -14.74
CA ALA A 86 -15.10 -4.56 -15.28
C ALA A 86 -13.96 -4.07 -14.35
N ALA A 87 -14.08 -2.86 -13.81
CA ALA A 87 -13.12 -2.31 -12.86
C ALA A 87 -13.03 -3.15 -11.57
N LYS A 88 -14.18 -3.58 -11.03
CA LYS A 88 -14.23 -4.48 -9.85
C LYS A 88 -13.61 -5.84 -10.13
N CYS A 89 -13.87 -6.43 -11.30
CA CYS A 89 -13.29 -7.72 -11.67
C CYS A 89 -11.77 -7.63 -11.83
N LYS A 90 -11.29 -6.60 -12.55
CA LYS A 90 -9.84 -6.33 -12.69
C LYS A 90 -9.19 -6.11 -11.34
N HIS A 91 -9.81 -5.34 -10.46
CA HIS A 91 -9.34 -5.09 -9.10
C HIS A 91 -9.21 -6.39 -8.30
N LYS A 92 -10.25 -7.21 -8.24
CA LYS A 92 -10.21 -8.50 -7.53
C LYS A 92 -9.10 -9.42 -8.03
N MET A 93 -8.95 -9.52 -9.36
CA MET A 93 -7.89 -10.33 -9.98
C MET A 93 -6.49 -9.80 -9.58
N LEU A 94 -6.27 -8.49 -9.72
CA LEU A 94 -5.01 -7.86 -9.37
C LEU A 94 -4.67 -8.06 -7.89
N VAL A 95 -5.63 -7.80 -6.99
CA VAL A 95 -5.43 -7.99 -5.54
C VAL A 95 -5.10 -9.45 -5.21
N SER A 96 -5.71 -10.41 -5.89
CA SER A 96 -5.40 -11.83 -5.68
C SER A 96 -3.96 -12.17 -6.08
N ILE A 97 -3.48 -11.61 -7.19
CA ILE A 97 -2.08 -11.73 -7.62
C ILE A 97 -1.15 -11.05 -6.59
N LEU A 98 -1.48 -9.84 -6.14
CA LEU A 98 -0.67 -9.09 -5.18
C LEU A 98 -0.60 -9.78 -3.81
N LYS A 99 -1.69 -10.42 -3.35
CA LYS A 99 -1.71 -11.23 -2.12
C LYS A 99 -0.76 -12.42 -2.19
N ILE A 100 -0.54 -12.97 -3.39
CA ILE A 100 0.44 -14.04 -3.60
C ILE A 100 1.85 -13.46 -3.68
N ALA A 101 2.05 -12.43 -4.51
CA ALA A 101 3.35 -11.82 -4.77
C ALA A 101 3.97 -11.20 -3.50
N TYR A 102 3.19 -10.44 -2.74
CA TYR A 102 3.64 -9.71 -1.54
C TYR A 102 3.31 -10.43 -0.23
N LYS A 103 3.06 -11.75 -0.29
CA LYS A 103 2.72 -12.55 0.89
C LYS A 103 3.82 -12.51 1.94
N LYS A 104 5.08 -12.57 1.50
CA LYS A 104 6.25 -12.62 2.39
C LYS A 104 6.39 -11.32 3.15
N GLU A 105 6.35 -10.20 2.44
CA GLU A 105 6.44 -8.83 2.95
C GLU A 105 5.30 -8.57 3.94
N TRP A 106 4.08 -8.98 3.59
CA TRP A 106 2.93 -8.88 4.49
C TRP A 106 3.11 -9.69 5.77
N LEU A 107 3.58 -10.94 5.69
CA LEU A 107 3.81 -11.78 6.88
C LEU A 107 4.89 -11.20 7.78
N SER A 108 5.98 -10.67 7.22
CA SER A 108 7.03 -9.99 7.96
C SER A 108 6.49 -8.74 8.67
N LEU A 109 5.74 -7.87 7.97
CA LEU A 109 5.11 -6.71 8.58
C LEU A 109 4.10 -7.11 9.67
N LYS A 110 3.25 -8.11 9.40
CA LYS A 110 2.24 -8.60 10.34
C LYS A 110 2.89 -9.13 11.62
N TYR A 111 4.00 -9.84 11.50
CA TYR A 111 4.78 -10.28 12.65
C TYR A 111 5.25 -9.08 13.48
N GLU A 112 5.88 -8.08 12.85
CA GLU A 112 6.36 -6.86 13.52
C GLU A 112 5.22 -6.07 14.19
N ILE A 113 4.04 -6.00 13.58
CA ILE A 113 2.86 -5.33 14.17
C ILE A 113 2.39 -6.08 15.43
N LEU A 114 2.47 -7.41 15.46
CA LEU A 114 2.00 -8.25 16.57
C LEU A 114 3.03 -8.38 17.70
N GLN A 115 4.32 -8.18 17.43
CA GLN A 115 5.35 -8.03 18.47
C GLN A 115 5.11 -6.68 19.19
N ARG A 116 4.36 -6.68 20.29
CA ARG A 116 4.14 -5.48 21.11
C ARG A 116 5.37 -5.12 21.91
#